data_AF-A0A094H5Z7-F1
#
_entry.id   AF-A0A094H5Z7-F1
#
_cell.length_a   1.000
_cell.length_b   1.000
_cell.length_c   1.000
_cell.angle_alpha   90.00
_cell.angle_beta   90.00
_cell.angle_gamma   90.00
#
_symmetry.space_group_name_H-M   'P 1'
#
loop_
_entity.id
_entity.type
_entity.pdbx_description
1 polymer ?
#
loop_
_entity_poly.entity_id
_entity_poly.type
_entity_poly.pdbx_seq_one_letter_code
_entity_poly.pdbx_strand_id
1 'polypeptide(L)'
;MFLALGTVAAVQVSTPSGQYGIGSRQYILDHITPNDPSPGDGKFILITVYYPTRHKATAGLPYIDPANAKIFGNAWAYPNGTLETLQTALQPDAPFLDAAASPHLPTLLFSPGLGVNGFMYYGLNGELASHGWTSVIIDHPGDPPLL
;
A
#
# COMPACT_ATOMS: atom_id res chain seq x y z
N MET A 1 -40.47 1.48 -16.59
CA MET A 1 -39.00 1.60 -16.73
C MET A 1 -38.38 1.29 -15.38
N PHE A 2 -37.89 0.06 -15.18
CA PHE A 2 -37.27 -0.35 -13.91
C PHE A 2 -35.79 0.04 -13.95
N LEU A 3 -35.38 0.95 -13.07
CA LEU A 3 -33.97 1.22 -12.79
C LEU A 3 -33.44 0.04 -11.97
N ALA A 4 -32.64 -0.83 -12.60
CA ALA A 4 -31.82 -1.77 -11.87
C ALA A 4 -30.67 -1.00 -11.21
N LEU A 5 -30.76 -0.76 -9.91
CA LEU A 5 -29.64 -0.35 -9.08
C LEU A 5 -28.68 -1.54 -8.99
N GLY A 6 -27.74 -1.63 -9.93
CA GLY A 6 -26.63 -2.56 -9.82
C GLY A 6 -25.74 -2.10 -8.65
N THR A 7 -25.67 -2.89 -7.59
CA THR A 7 -24.61 -2.75 -6.59
C THR A 7 -23.30 -3.11 -7.29
N VAL A 8 -22.51 -2.11 -7.68
CA VAL A 8 -21.11 -2.33 -8.06
C VAL A 8 -20.39 -2.68 -6.77
N ALA A 9 -20.19 -3.97 -6.52
CA ALA A 9 -19.30 -4.42 -5.46
C ALA A 9 -17.89 -3.93 -5.81
N ALA A 10 -17.23 -3.26 -4.87
CA ALA A 10 -15.86 -2.83 -5.09
C ALA A 10 -14.94 -4.03 -5.32
N VAL A 11 -14.02 -3.89 -6.29
CA VAL A 11 -13.15 -4.98 -6.70
C VAL A 11 -11.88 -4.94 -5.86
N GLN A 12 -11.60 -6.00 -5.11
CA GLN A 12 -10.35 -6.11 -4.37
C GLN A 12 -9.19 -6.41 -5.33
N VAL A 13 -8.08 -5.68 -5.21
CA VAL A 13 -6.84 -5.93 -5.97
C VAL A 13 -6.31 -7.34 -5.73
N SER A 14 -6.39 -7.78 -4.47
CA SER A 14 -6.12 -9.15 -4.06
C SER A 14 -6.94 -9.43 -2.80
N THR A 15 -7.21 -10.71 -2.54
CA THR A 15 -7.86 -11.16 -1.31
C THR A 15 -6.83 -11.87 -0.44
N PRO A 16 -6.30 -11.21 0.61
CA PRO A 16 -5.28 -11.81 1.47
C PRO A 16 -5.82 -13.06 2.17
N SER A 17 -5.05 -14.15 2.16
CA SER A 17 -5.50 -15.47 2.63
C SER A 17 -5.18 -15.76 4.10
N GLY A 18 -4.32 -14.95 4.72
CA GLY A 18 -3.86 -15.16 6.09
C GLY A 18 -4.91 -14.87 7.18
N GLN A 19 -4.56 -15.23 8.41
CA GLN A 19 -5.45 -15.13 9.57
C GLN A 19 -5.55 -13.71 10.15
N TYR A 20 -4.52 -12.88 9.96
CA TYR A 20 -4.46 -11.53 10.52
C TYR A 20 -5.18 -10.51 9.62
N GLY A 21 -5.64 -9.41 10.22
CA GLY A 21 -5.92 -8.20 9.46
C GLY A 21 -4.63 -7.50 9.05
N ILE A 22 -4.74 -6.51 8.16
CA ILE A 22 -3.59 -5.75 7.67
C ILE A 22 -3.76 -4.29 8.08
N GLY A 23 -2.85 -3.79 8.91
CA GLY A 23 -2.71 -2.38 9.22
C GLY A 23 -1.73 -1.72 8.26
N SER A 24 -1.89 -0.42 8.03
CA SER A 24 -0.97 0.37 7.22
C SER A 24 -0.62 1.69 7.88
N ARG A 25 0.67 2.07 7.84
CA ARG A 25 1.16 3.39 8.25
C ARG A 25 2.19 3.91 7.26
N GLN A 26 2.25 5.22 7.11
CA GLN A 26 3.24 5.91 6.29
C GLN A 26 4.10 6.82 7.15
N TYR A 27 5.39 6.87 6.83
CA TYR A 27 6.38 7.70 7.50
C TYR A 27 7.21 8.41 6.44
N ILE A 28 7.37 9.72 6.59
CA ILE A 28 8.32 10.50 5.81
C ILE A 28 9.55 10.67 6.69
N LEU A 29 10.69 10.13 6.23
CA LEU A 29 11.97 10.27 6.91
C LEU A 29 12.84 11.24 6.14
N ASP A 30 13.48 12.17 6.85
CA ASP A 30 14.49 13.02 6.24
C ASP A 30 15.62 12.16 5.67
N HIS A 31 15.88 12.35 4.38
CA HIS A 31 16.96 11.69 3.67
C HIS A 31 18.19 12.56 3.78
N ILE A 32 19.16 12.07 4.55
CA ILE A 32 20.36 12.79 4.93
C ILE A 32 21.62 12.19 4.32
N THR A 33 21.49 11.38 3.25
CA THR A 33 22.63 10.71 2.62
C THR A 33 23.57 11.74 1.99
N PRO A 34 24.81 11.87 2.48
CA PRO A 34 25.78 12.76 1.85
C PRO A 34 26.14 12.23 0.45
N ASN A 35 26.14 13.10 -0.56
CA ASN A 35 26.45 12.76 -1.95
C ASN A 35 25.49 11.72 -2.58
N ASP A 36 24.19 11.82 -2.31
CA ASP A 36 23.16 10.99 -2.93
C ASP A 36 23.25 11.08 -4.49
N PRO A 37 23.50 9.96 -5.20
CA PRO A 37 23.55 9.96 -6.66
C PRO A 37 22.17 10.00 -7.33
N SER A 38 21.07 9.98 -6.54
CA SER A 38 19.70 9.94 -7.06
C SER A 38 19.32 11.24 -7.79
N PRO A 39 18.54 11.18 -8.89
CA PRO A 39 18.07 12.39 -9.57
C PRO A 39 17.11 13.21 -8.68
N GLY A 40 17.36 14.51 -8.57
CA GLY A 40 16.48 15.44 -7.85
C GLY A 40 16.93 15.75 -6.42
N ASP A 41 16.00 16.31 -5.64
CA ASP A 41 16.35 16.88 -4.34
C ASP A 41 16.64 15.83 -3.27
N GLY A 42 16.15 14.60 -3.42
CA GLY A 42 16.50 13.46 -2.54
C GLY A 42 16.38 13.76 -1.05
N LYS A 43 15.50 14.68 -0.62
CA LYS A 43 15.49 15.21 0.77
C LYS A 43 14.74 14.34 1.76
N PHE A 44 13.93 13.41 1.28
CA PHE A 44 13.13 12.53 2.12
C PHE A 44 12.88 11.18 1.44
N ILE A 45 12.68 10.16 2.26
CA ILE A 45 12.23 8.82 1.87
C ILE A 45 10.82 8.63 2.43
N LEU A 46 9.91 8.14 1.60
CA LEU A 46 8.64 7.60 2.07
C LEU A 46 8.82 6.13 2.46
N ILE A 47 8.42 5.78 3.67
CA ILE A 47 8.29 4.41 4.13
C ILE A 47 6.82 4.10 4.33
N THR A 48 6.35 3.02 3.72
CA THR A 48 5.03 2.45 4.00
C THR A 48 5.21 1.15 4.77
N VAL A 49 4.54 1.00 5.91
CA VAL A 49 4.59 -0.21 6.74
C VAL A 49 3.25 -0.92 6.68
N TYR A 50 3.26 -2.17 6.24
CA TYR A 50 2.13 -3.09 6.40
C TYR A 50 2.43 -4.07 7.53
N TYR A 51 1.47 -4.26 8.42
CA TYR A 51 1.67 -5.06 9.63
C TYR A 51 0.42 -5.83 10.03
N PRO A 52 0.55 -6.97 10.73
CA PRO A 52 -0.58 -7.76 11.17
C PRO A 52 -1.36 -7.03 12.25
N THR A 53 -2.69 -7.15 12.17
CA THR A 53 -3.62 -6.64 13.18
C THR A 53 -4.58 -7.75 13.61
N ARG A 54 -5.19 -7.58 14.80
CA ARG A 54 -6.09 -8.59 15.38
C ARG A 54 -7.38 -8.77 14.57
N HIS A 55 -7.89 -7.69 13.99
CA HIS A 55 -9.19 -7.68 13.33
C HIS A 55 -9.01 -7.41 11.83
N LYS A 56 -9.76 -8.13 10.99
CA LYS A 56 -9.81 -7.88 9.56
C LYS A 56 -10.61 -6.61 9.26
N ALA A 57 -10.29 -5.95 8.15
CA ALA A 57 -11.01 -4.77 7.69
C ALA A 57 -12.51 -5.09 7.46
N THR A 58 -13.39 -4.18 7.88
CA THR A 58 -14.84 -4.30 7.67
C THR A 58 -15.33 -3.59 6.41
N ALA A 59 -14.48 -2.73 5.83
CA ALA A 59 -14.69 -2.05 4.56
C ALA A 59 -13.35 -2.00 3.80
N GLY A 60 -13.41 -1.91 2.48
CA GLY A 60 -12.20 -1.78 1.67
C GLY A 60 -11.70 -0.33 1.62
N LEU A 61 -10.38 -0.19 1.46
CA LEU A 61 -9.69 1.09 1.27
C LEU A 61 -9.31 1.24 -0.20
N PRO A 62 -9.49 2.42 -0.83
CA PRO A 62 -9.01 2.65 -2.20
C PRO A 62 -7.56 2.21 -2.37
N TYR A 63 -7.27 1.46 -3.44
CA TYR A 63 -5.94 0.94 -3.73
C TYR A 63 -4.94 2.04 -4.10
N ILE A 64 -5.44 3.08 -4.75
CA ILE A 64 -4.66 4.17 -5.30
C ILE A 64 -5.42 5.47 -5.07
N ASP A 65 -4.71 6.54 -4.75
CA ASP A 65 -5.32 7.86 -4.62
C ASP A 65 -5.64 8.46 -6.00
N PRO A 66 -6.54 9.46 -6.08
CA PRO A 66 -6.98 10.03 -7.35
C PRO A 66 -5.85 10.67 -8.19
N ALA A 67 -4.81 11.22 -7.56
CA ALA A 67 -3.73 11.87 -8.29
C ALA A 67 -2.86 10.83 -9.00
N ASN A 68 -2.45 9.79 -8.27
CA ASN A 68 -1.71 8.67 -8.86
C ASN A 68 -2.57 7.88 -9.85
N ALA A 69 -3.87 7.68 -9.60
CA ALA A 69 -4.78 7.02 -10.53
C ALA A 69 -4.83 7.71 -11.90
N LYS A 70 -4.86 9.05 -11.93
CA LYS A 70 -4.80 9.83 -13.17
C LYS A 70 -3.48 9.64 -13.91
N ILE A 71 -2.35 9.65 -13.20
CA ILE A 71 -1.01 9.51 -13.81
C ILE A 71 -0.86 8.13 -14.44
N PHE A 72 -1.06 7.08 -13.64
CA PHE A 72 -0.88 5.69 -14.08
C PHE A 72 -1.99 5.23 -15.04
N GLY A 73 -3.22 5.70 -14.84
CA GLY A 73 -4.33 5.44 -15.76
C GLY A 73 -4.02 5.95 -17.17
N ASN A 74 -3.50 7.18 -17.29
CA ASN A 74 -3.07 7.73 -18.57
C ASN A 74 -1.84 6.99 -19.12
N ALA A 75 -0.82 6.76 -18.30
CA ALA A 75 0.43 6.13 -18.73
C ALA A 75 0.23 4.69 -19.26
N TRP A 76 -0.75 3.97 -18.72
CA TRP A 76 -1.08 2.60 -19.10
C TRP A 76 -2.33 2.47 -19.98
N ALA A 77 -2.89 3.59 -20.43
CA ALA A 77 -4.09 3.65 -21.28
C ALA A 77 -5.33 2.94 -20.70
N TYR A 78 -5.52 3.01 -19.38
CA TYR A 78 -6.76 2.59 -18.74
C TYR A 78 -7.87 3.64 -18.95
N PRO A 79 -9.14 3.23 -19.11
CA PRO A 79 -10.25 4.18 -19.08
C PRO A 79 -10.29 4.96 -17.75
N ASN A 80 -10.65 6.25 -17.83
CA ASN A 80 -10.78 7.10 -16.64
C ASN A 80 -11.70 6.46 -15.59
N GLY A 81 -11.29 6.52 -14.32
CA GLY A 81 -12.06 5.95 -13.21
C GLY A 81 -11.81 4.45 -12.99
N THR A 82 -11.10 3.74 -13.87
CA THR A 82 -10.90 2.28 -13.73
C THR A 82 -10.11 1.96 -12.47
N LEU A 83 -8.98 2.62 -12.25
CA LEU A 83 -8.07 2.29 -11.14
C LEU A 83 -8.67 2.66 -9.78
N GLU A 84 -9.54 3.68 -9.76
CA GLU A 84 -10.24 4.18 -8.58
C GLU A 84 -11.33 3.21 -8.08
N THR A 85 -11.74 2.23 -8.90
CA THR A 85 -12.67 1.17 -8.47
C THR A 85 -12.01 0.08 -7.63
N LEU A 86 -10.67 0.05 -7.63
CA LEU A 86 -9.89 -0.98 -6.97
C LEU A 86 -9.73 -0.68 -5.48
N GLN A 87 -9.89 -1.73 -4.66
CA GLN A 87 -9.80 -1.64 -3.21
C GLN A 87 -8.79 -2.65 -2.65
N THR A 88 -8.38 -2.38 -1.42
CA THR A 88 -7.52 -3.21 -0.58
C THR A 88 -8.22 -3.53 0.73
N ALA A 89 -7.64 -4.46 1.50
CA ALA A 89 -8.05 -4.80 2.85
C ALA A 89 -7.19 -4.10 3.91
N LEU A 90 -6.53 -2.99 3.57
CA LEU A 90 -5.71 -2.20 4.49
C LEU A 90 -6.57 -1.45 5.50
N GLN A 91 -6.06 -1.33 6.72
CA GLN A 91 -6.64 -0.54 7.80
C GLN A 91 -5.64 0.57 8.20
N PRO A 92 -5.83 1.81 7.73
CA PRO A 92 -4.97 2.94 8.09
C PRO A 92 -4.91 3.12 9.60
N ASP A 93 -3.68 3.28 10.13
CA ASP A 93 -3.38 3.59 11.52
C ASP A 93 -3.92 2.60 12.57
N ALA A 94 -4.38 1.42 12.13
CA ALA A 94 -4.92 0.40 13.02
C ALA A 94 -3.92 0.02 14.13
N PRO A 95 -4.40 -0.35 15.33
CA PRO A 95 -3.53 -0.81 16.40
C PRO A 95 -2.69 -2.01 15.95
N PHE A 96 -1.41 -2.01 16.31
CA PHE A 96 -0.54 -3.17 16.12
C PHE A 96 -1.10 -4.40 16.84
N LEU A 97 -0.79 -5.59 16.33
CA LEU A 97 -1.03 -6.82 17.08
C LEU A 97 -0.29 -6.76 18.42
N ASP A 98 -0.98 -7.18 19.49
CA ASP A 98 -0.41 -7.20 20.83
C ASP A 98 0.84 -8.09 20.87
N ALA A 99 1.96 -7.54 21.36
CA ALA A 99 3.23 -8.25 21.48
C ALA A 99 3.14 -9.46 22.40
N ALA A 100 2.24 -9.45 23.40
CA ALA A 100 1.99 -10.59 24.26
C ALA A 100 1.28 -11.74 23.52
N ALA A 101 0.50 -11.43 22.48
CA ALA A 101 -0.23 -12.41 21.69
C ALA A 101 0.65 -13.06 20.60
N SER A 102 1.74 -12.41 20.19
CA SER A 102 2.68 -12.95 19.20
C SER A 102 4.07 -12.32 19.36
N PRO A 103 4.85 -12.77 20.35
CA PRO A 103 6.22 -12.29 20.51
C PRO A 103 7.04 -12.80 19.31
N HIS A 104 7.67 -11.87 18.57
CA HIS A 104 8.63 -12.11 17.47
C HIS A 104 8.04 -12.43 16.09
N LEU A 105 7.14 -11.59 15.60
CA LEU A 105 6.79 -11.59 14.19
C LEU A 105 7.95 -11.05 13.32
N PRO A 106 8.24 -11.68 12.16
CA PRO A 106 9.36 -11.30 11.32
C PRO A 106 9.12 -9.96 10.63
N THR A 107 10.20 -9.23 10.39
CA THR A 107 10.19 -7.98 9.61
C THR A 107 10.94 -8.19 8.29
N LEU A 108 10.33 -7.74 7.20
CA LEU A 108 10.91 -7.73 5.86
C LEU A 108 11.10 -6.28 5.41
N LEU A 109 12.28 -5.95 4.88
CA LEU A 109 12.49 -4.73 4.11
C LEU A 109 12.18 -5.02 2.64
N PHE A 110 11.31 -4.22 2.03
CA PHE A 110 10.90 -4.37 0.64
C PHE A 110 11.23 -3.09 -0.16
N SER A 111 11.75 -3.30 -1.36
CA SER A 111 12.11 -2.23 -2.29
C SER A 111 11.36 -2.44 -3.61
N PRO A 112 10.58 -1.46 -4.07
CA PRO A 112 9.90 -1.51 -5.37
C PRO A 112 10.88 -1.59 -6.55
N GLY A 113 10.39 -2.10 -7.68
CA GLY A 113 11.09 -2.02 -8.95
C GLY A 113 11.03 -0.62 -9.56
N LEU A 114 11.87 -0.39 -10.57
CA LEU A 114 11.98 0.90 -11.27
C LEU A 114 10.64 1.37 -11.85
N GLY A 115 10.29 2.64 -11.61
CA GLY A 115 9.15 3.32 -12.21
C GLY A 115 7.79 2.96 -11.61
N VAL A 116 7.78 2.23 -10.49
CA VAL A 116 6.58 1.86 -9.74
C VAL A 116 6.81 2.04 -8.23
N ASN A 117 5.71 2.20 -7.50
CA ASN A 117 5.73 2.64 -6.12
C ASN A 117 5.41 1.48 -5.17
N GLY A 118 5.69 1.68 -3.88
CA GLY A 118 5.44 0.73 -2.81
C GLY A 118 3.99 0.23 -2.74
N PHE A 119 3.01 1.13 -2.92
CA PHE A 119 1.60 0.74 -2.89
C PHE A 119 1.23 -0.27 -3.98
N MET A 120 1.96 -0.27 -5.11
CA MET A 120 1.70 -1.20 -6.22
C MET A 120 2.01 -2.66 -5.88
N TYR A 121 2.74 -2.88 -4.78
CA TYR A 121 3.08 -4.19 -4.26
C TYR A 121 2.17 -4.63 -3.11
N TYR A 122 0.95 -4.06 -2.99
CA TYR A 122 -0.06 -4.48 -2.02
C TYR A 122 -0.33 -6.00 -2.09
N GLY A 123 -0.43 -6.57 -3.29
CA GLY A 123 -0.73 -7.99 -3.44
C GLY A 123 0.26 -8.89 -2.68
N LEU A 124 1.55 -8.59 -2.75
CA LEU A 124 2.60 -9.34 -2.07
C LEU A 124 2.71 -8.95 -0.59
N ASN A 125 2.88 -7.66 -0.29
CA ASN A 125 3.16 -7.20 1.07
C ASN A 125 1.94 -7.31 1.98
N GLY A 126 0.73 -7.16 1.43
CA GLY A 126 -0.52 -7.42 2.13
C GLY A 126 -0.71 -8.91 2.44
N GLU A 127 -0.36 -9.81 1.52
CA GLU A 127 -0.41 -11.25 1.78
C GLU A 127 0.55 -11.64 2.90
N LEU A 128 1.80 -11.14 2.86
CA LEU A 128 2.78 -11.35 3.93
C LEU A 128 2.27 -10.83 5.29
N ALA A 129 1.71 -9.62 5.32
CA ALA A 129 1.15 -9.04 6.55
C ALA A 129 -0.02 -9.85 7.10
N SER A 130 -0.90 -10.38 6.23
CA SER A 130 -1.98 -11.26 6.65
C SER A 130 -1.49 -12.58 7.27
N HIS A 131 -0.25 -12.99 6.96
CA HIS A 131 0.43 -14.17 7.52
C HIS A 131 1.34 -13.84 8.71
N GLY A 132 1.33 -12.60 9.20
CA GLY A 132 2.07 -12.22 10.40
C GLY A 132 3.44 -11.59 10.13
N TRP A 133 3.73 -11.12 8.92
CA TRP A 133 4.96 -10.38 8.64
C TRP A 133 4.75 -8.87 8.78
N THR A 134 5.75 -8.15 9.29
CA THR A 134 5.80 -6.70 9.13
C THR A 134 6.60 -6.39 7.87
N SER A 135 5.96 -5.81 6.86
CA SER A 135 6.63 -5.38 5.62
C SER A 135 6.90 -3.88 5.70
N VAL A 136 8.17 -3.49 5.64
CA VAL A 136 8.64 -2.11 5.59
C VAL A 136 9.04 -1.82 4.14
N ILE A 137 8.17 -1.11 3.44
CA ILE A 137 8.28 -0.79 2.02
C ILE A 137 8.93 0.58 1.89
N ILE A 138 10.03 0.65 1.15
CA ILE A 138 10.85 1.86 1.02
C ILE A 138 10.72 2.37 -0.42
N ASP A 139 10.03 3.49 -0.60
CA ASP A 139 9.96 4.17 -1.89
C ASP A 139 11.28 4.91 -2.18
N HIS A 140 11.74 4.85 -3.43
CA HIS A 140 13.00 5.46 -3.84
C HIS A 140 12.82 6.96 -4.10
N PRO A 141 13.64 7.85 -3.50
CA PRO A 141 13.64 9.25 -3.85
C PRO A 141 14.00 9.45 -5.32
N GLY A 142 13.25 10.31 -6.03
CA GLY A 142 13.49 10.61 -7.45
C GLY A 142 12.80 9.66 -8.43
N ASP A 143 12.36 8.48 -7.98
CA ASP A 143 11.35 7.70 -8.71
C ASP A 143 9.96 8.32 -8.48
N PRO A 144 9.00 8.17 -9.42
CA PRO A 144 7.59 8.48 -9.15
C PRO A 144 7.21 7.82 -7.82
N PRO A 145 6.72 8.57 -6.81
CA PRO A 145 5.57 9.45 -6.91
C PRO A 145 5.90 10.94 -6.97
N LEU A 146 4.90 11.72 -7.40
CA LEU A 146 4.70 13.04 -6.80
C LEU A 146 4.27 12.79 -5.34
N LEU A 147 5.15 13.14 -4.40
CA LEU A 147 4.79 13.33 -2.99
C LEU A 147 4.27 14.76 -2.81
#